data_AF-A0A2K2RFT0-F1
#
_entry.id   AF-A0A2K2RFT0-F1
#
_cell.length_a   1.000
_cell.length_b   1.000
_cell.length_c   1.000
_cell.angle_alpha   90.00
_cell.angle_beta   90.00
_cell.angle_gamma   90.00
#
_symmetry.space_group_name_H-M   'P 1'
#
loop_
_entity.id
_entity.type
_entity.pdbx_description
1 polymer ?
#
loop_
_entity_poly.entity_id
_entity_poly.type
_entity_poly.pdbx_seq_one_letter_code
_entity_poly.pdbx_strand_id
1 'polypeptide(L)'
;MVRAFHRALGPDAHGTPTGIPPDLAAHRGGRSLAEEAREVAEAPVTGPLGRFAHEPADVVRVADGVARVHGIGPDTAIAQVHRSDLTERGPDGTVLEGGRHEVPDVRAVLRRQGRAGRPQGMRTVKREKSRPGRRGRCSSHR
;
A
#
# COMPACT_ATOMS: atom_id res chain seq x y z
N MET A 1 -5.73 -11.23 -9.91
CA MET A 1 -4.60 -11.87 -10.61
C MET A 1 -3.24 -11.48 -10.03
N VAL A 2 -2.89 -10.19 -9.89
CA VAL A 2 -1.53 -9.77 -9.45
C VAL A 2 -1.18 -10.17 -8.00
N ARG A 3 -2.16 -10.18 -7.09
CA ARG A 3 -1.97 -10.71 -5.71
C ARG A 3 -1.61 -12.21 -5.67
N ALA A 4 -2.07 -13.01 -6.63
CA ALA A 4 -1.72 -14.43 -6.72
C ALA A 4 -0.28 -14.61 -7.24
N PHE A 5 0.15 -13.78 -8.18
CA PHE A 5 1.53 -13.71 -8.68
C PHE A 5 2.53 -13.27 -7.59
N HIS A 6 2.21 -12.26 -6.80
CA HIS A 6 3.07 -11.87 -5.66
C HIS A 6 3.12 -12.90 -4.54
N ARG A 7 2.05 -13.68 -4.32
CA ARG A 7 2.11 -14.85 -3.43
C ARG A 7 3.02 -15.96 -3.99
N ALA A 8 3.14 -16.09 -5.31
CA ALA A 8 3.99 -17.07 -5.97
C ALA A 8 5.47 -16.63 -6.06
N LEU A 9 5.77 -15.32 -6.04
CA LEU A 9 7.13 -14.76 -6.17
C LEU A 9 7.85 -14.45 -4.85
N GLY A 10 7.23 -14.69 -3.69
CA GLY A 10 7.91 -14.64 -2.39
C GLY A 10 7.20 -13.78 -1.34
N PRO A 11 7.45 -14.07 -0.04
CA PRO A 11 6.66 -13.61 1.10
C PRO A 11 6.81 -12.12 1.48
N ASP A 12 7.46 -11.30 0.66
CA ASP A 12 7.82 -9.92 1.03
C ASP A 12 6.68 -8.89 0.90
N ALA A 13 5.47 -9.34 0.57
CA ALA A 13 4.30 -8.46 0.57
C ALA A 13 3.83 -8.23 2.01
N HIS A 14 4.12 -7.04 2.56
CA HIS A 14 3.62 -6.66 3.87
C HIS A 14 2.08 -6.67 3.90
N GLY A 15 1.50 -7.15 5.00
CA GLY A 15 0.04 -7.15 5.20
C GLY A 15 -0.55 -5.78 5.54
N THR A 16 0.31 -4.81 5.84
CA THR A 16 -0.05 -3.45 6.25
C THR A 16 0.94 -2.44 5.68
N PRO A 17 0.53 -1.17 5.45
CA PRO A 17 1.42 -0.10 5.01
C PRO A 17 2.69 0.00 5.87
N THR A 18 3.86 -0.18 5.25
CA THR A 18 5.16 -0.29 5.93
C THR A 18 6.26 0.40 5.11
N GLY A 19 7.16 1.10 5.80
CA GLY A 19 8.39 1.63 5.18
C GLY A 19 9.41 0.51 4.98
N ILE A 20 10.07 0.48 3.82
CA ILE A 20 11.08 -0.54 3.46
C ILE A 20 12.46 0.11 3.31
N PRO A 21 13.56 -0.66 3.34
CA PRO A 21 14.91 -0.14 3.13
C PRO A 21 15.03 0.64 1.80
N PRO A 22 15.75 1.78 1.77
CA PRO A 22 15.86 2.63 0.58
C PRO A 22 16.36 1.90 -0.66
N ASP A 23 17.34 1.00 -0.51
CA ASP A 23 17.91 0.24 -1.64
C ASP A 23 16.89 -0.68 -2.29
N LEU A 24 16.00 -1.28 -1.49
CA LEU A 24 14.91 -2.12 -1.98
C LEU A 24 13.83 -1.29 -2.69
N ALA A 25 13.52 -0.10 -2.14
CA ALA A 25 12.61 0.85 -2.76
C ALA A 25 13.16 1.41 -4.08
N ALA A 26 14.46 1.70 -4.15
CA ALA A 26 15.13 2.19 -5.36
C ALA A 26 15.24 1.10 -6.43
N HIS A 27 15.53 -0.15 -6.04
CA HIS A 27 15.68 -1.26 -6.98
C HIS A 27 14.35 -1.71 -7.58
N ARG A 28 13.30 -1.90 -6.77
CA ARG A 28 12.00 -2.39 -7.28
C ARG A 28 11.01 -1.28 -7.65
N GLY A 29 11.10 -0.12 -6.99
CA GLY A 29 10.17 1.00 -7.19
C GLY A 29 10.67 2.06 -8.16
N GLY A 30 11.88 2.56 -7.94
CA GLY A 30 12.40 3.71 -8.69
C GLY A 30 12.90 3.39 -10.09
N ARG A 31 13.73 2.36 -10.24
CA ARG A 31 14.36 2.03 -11.54
C ARG A 31 13.43 1.29 -12.49
N SER A 32 12.77 0.22 -12.04
CA SER A 32 11.90 -0.57 -12.91
C SER A 32 10.69 0.22 -13.42
N LEU A 33 10.04 1.03 -12.57
CA LEU A 33 8.86 1.79 -13.02
C LEU A 33 9.21 2.87 -14.06
N ALA A 34 10.38 3.50 -13.92
CA ALA A 34 10.84 4.53 -14.85
C ALA A 34 11.30 3.96 -16.20
N GLU A 35 11.72 2.70 -16.23
CA GLU A 35 12.04 1.97 -17.46
C GLU A 35 10.77 1.63 -18.23
N GLU A 36 9.81 1.02 -17.56
CA GLU A 36 8.52 0.58 -18.14
C GLU A 36 7.70 1.78 -18.65
N ALA A 37 7.75 2.90 -17.94
CA ALA A 37 7.12 4.15 -18.39
C ALA A 37 7.77 4.73 -19.67
N ARG A 38 9.08 4.52 -19.89
CA ARG A 38 9.74 4.90 -21.14
C ARG A 38 9.32 4.00 -22.29
N GLU A 39 9.22 2.69 -22.05
CA GLU A 39 8.80 1.73 -23.08
C GLU A 39 7.39 2.03 -23.61
N VAL A 40 6.45 2.43 -22.73
CA VAL A 40 5.14 2.94 -23.15
C VAL A 40 5.25 4.18 -24.05
N ALA A 41 6.13 5.12 -23.70
CA ALA A 41 6.31 6.35 -24.47
C ALA A 41 6.93 6.09 -25.86
N GLU A 42 7.72 5.03 -25.99
CA GLU A 42 8.34 4.60 -27.25
C GLU A 42 7.45 3.64 -28.07
N ALA A 43 6.36 3.13 -27.47
CA ALA A 43 5.44 2.21 -28.13
C ALA A 43 4.73 2.88 -29.33
N PRO A 44 4.81 2.30 -30.54
CA PRO A 44 4.18 2.88 -31.72
C PRO A 44 2.66 2.80 -31.61
N VAL A 45 2.00 3.96 -31.53
CA VAL A 45 0.53 4.09 -31.45
C VAL A 45 -0.16 3.60 -32.74
N THR A 46 0.53 3.66 -33.88
CA THR A 46 0.01 3.23 -35.20
C THR A 46 0.44 1.82 -35.59
N GLY A 47 0.95 1.02 -34.65
CA GLY A 47 1.36 -0.37 -34.87
C GLY A 47 0.30 -1.40 -34.46
N PRO A 48 0.64 -2.70 -34.47
CA PRO A 48 -0.24 -3.73 -33.95
C PRO A 48 -0.64 -3.44 -32.50
N LEU A 49 -1.95 -3.37 -32.24
CA LEU A 49 -2.52 -3.02 -30.92
C LEU A 49 -1.97 -3.90 -29.80
N GLY A 50 -1.62 -5.16 -30.09
CA GLY A 50 -1.03 -6.08 -29.11
C GLY A 50 0.29 -5.59 -28.53
N ARG A 51 1.15 -4.95 -29.34
CA ARG A 51 2.41 -4.40 -28.85
C ARG A 51 2.17 -3.17 -27.99
N PHE A 52 1.29 -2.27 -28.44
CA PHE A 52 0.91 -1.12 -27.63
C PHE A 52 0.22 -1.52 -26.32
N ALA A 53 -0.57 -2.59 -26.28
CA ALA A 53 -1.26 -3.03 -25.08
C ALA A 53 -0.32 -3.70 -24.05
N HIS A 54 0.84 -4.20 -24.50
CA HIS A 54 1.83 -4.86 -23.65
C HIS A 54 2.47 -3.87 -22.68
N GLU A 55 3.02 -2.77 -23.19
CA GLU A 55 3.80 -1.83 -22.38
C GLU A 55 2.98 -1.21 -21.22
N PRO A 56 1.73 -0.75 -21.40
CA PRO A 56 0.90 -0.27 -20.30
C PRO A 56 0.58 -1.36 -19.28
N ALA A 57 0.46 -2.62 -19.72
CA ALA A 57 0.21 -3.73 -18.82
C ALA A 57 1.41 -3.99 -17.91
N ASP A 58 2.65 -3.86 -18.43
CA ASP A 58 3.84 -4.01 -17.61
C ASP A 58 4.03 -2.84 -16.63
N VAL A 59 3.72 -1.60 -17.02
CA VAL A 59 3.66 -0.48 -16.07
C VAL A 59 2.69 -0.76 -14.92
N VAL A 60 1.49 -1.25 -15.21
CA VAL A 60 0.49 -1.59 -14.18
C VAL A 60 1.01 -2.71 -13.27
N ARG A 61 1.63 -3.75 -13.84
CA ARG A 61 2.22 -4.86 -13.09
C ARG A 61 3.31 -4.37 -12.13
N VAL A 62 4.22 -3.53 -12.61
CA VAL A 62 5.33 -2.99 -11.79
C VAL A 62 4.77 -2.14 -10.68
N ALA A 63 3.89 -1.20 -10.99
CA ALA A 63 3.28 -0.29 -10.01
C ALA A 63 2.50 -1.05 -8.91
N ASP A 64 1.73 -2.07 -9.28
CA ASP A 64 1.03 -2.94 -8.31
C ASP A 64 2.04 -3.65 -7.40
N GLY A 65 3.12 -4.20 -7.96
CA GLY A 65 4.17 -4.86 -7.19
C GLY A 65 4.86 -3.94 -6.20
N VAL A 66 5.17 -2.71 -6.61
CA VAL A 66 5.75 -1.69 -5.74
C VAL A 66 4.83 -1.36 -4.58
N ALA A 67 3.54 -1.09 -4.86
CA ALA A 67 2.55 -0.83 -3.83
C ALA A 67 2.45 -1.99 -2.81
N ARG A 68 2.45 -3.23 -3.30
CA ARG A 68 2.32 -4.42 -2.44
C ARG A 68 3.56 -4.70 -1.59
N VAL A 69 4.77 -4.41 -2.07
CA VAL A 69 5.98 -4.48 -1.24
C VAL A 69 5.85 -3.54 -0.05
N HIS A 70 5.24 -2.37 -0.23
CA HIS A 70 4.93 -1.45 0.88
C HIS A 70 3.70 -1.84 1.71
N GLY A 71 3.03 -2.95 1.40
CA GLY A 71 1.77 -3.35 2.03
C GLY A 71 0.60 -2.38 1.77
N ILE A 72 0.71 -1.59 0.70
CA ILE A 72 -0.36 -0.71 0.24
C ILE A 72 -1.32 -1.55 -0.61
N GLY A 73 -2.62 -1.41 -0.37
CA GLY A 73 -3.64 -1.98 -1.25
C GLY A 73 -3.88 -1.07 -2.46
N PRO A 74 -3.36 -1.42 -3.66
CA PRO A 74 -3.40 -0.54 -4.84
C PRO A 74 -4.83 -0.22 -5.26
N ASP A 75 -5.74 -1.21 -5.22
CA ASP A 75 -7.15 -1.01 -5.58
C ASP A 75 -7.83 0.07 -4.72
N THR A 76 -7.55 0.09 -3.41
CA THR A 76 -8.15 1.09 -2.51
C THR A 76 -7.54 2.48 -2.70
N ALA A 77 -6.24 2.54 -3.00
CA ALA A 77 -5.56 3.80 -3.28
C ALA A 77 -6.06 4.41 -4.61
N ILE A 78 -6.15 3.60 -5.66
CA ILE A 78 -6.71 3.99 -6.96
C ILE A 78 -8.17 4.45 -6.81
N ALA A 79 -9.00 3.72 -6.06
CA ALA A 79 -10.39 4.12 -5.83
C ALA A 79 -10.51 5.49 -5.13
N GLN A 80 -9.56 5.84 -4.25
CA GLN A 80 -9.54 7.15 -3.62
C GLN A 80 -9.13 8.26 -4.59
N VAL A 81 -8.08 8.04 -5.39
CA VAL A 81 -7.65 8.98 -6.43
C VAL A 81 -8.77 9.19 -7.44
N HIS A 82 -9.35 8.10 -7.94
CA HIS A 82 -10.46 8.16 -8.89
C HIS A 82 -11.68 8.91 -8.32
N ARG A 83 -12.02 8.72 -7.03
CA ARG A 83 -13.10 9.51 -6.40
C ARG A 83 -12.81 11.01 -6.46
N SER A 84 -11.58 11.40 -6.14
CA SER A 84 -11.14 12.79 -6.22
C SER A 84 -11.18 13.32 -7.65
N ASP A 85 -10.70 12.56 -8.62
CA ASP A 85 -10.72 12.96 -10.04
C ASP A 85 -12.16 13.14 -10.56
N LEU A 86 -13.11 12.34 -10.07
CA LEU A 86 -14.53 12.49 -10.41
C LEU A 86 -15.14 13.80 -9.87
N THR A 87 -14.51 14.48 -8.90
CA THR A 87 -14.96 15.79 -8.42
C THR A 87 -14.64 16.94 -9.39
N GLU A 88 -13.75 16.71 -10.36
CA GLU A 88 -13.38 17.66 -11.41
C GLU A 88 -14.03 17.34 -12.75
N ARG A 89 -15.31 16.97 -12.76
CA ARG A 89 -16.03 16.72 -14.01
C ARG A 89 -17.08 17.77 -14.29
N GLY A 90 -17.01 18.34 -15.49
CA GLY A 90 -18.11 19.09 -16.07
C GLY A 90 -19.30 18.18 -16.39
N PRO A 91 -20.49 18.75 -16.64
CA PRO A 91 -21.70 17.99 -16.97
C PRO A 91 -21.52 17.06 -18.19
N ASP A 92 -20.56 17.37 -19.07
CA ASP A 92 -20.25 16.59 -20.28
C ASP A 92 -19.11 15.56 -20.08
N GLY A 93 -18.60 15.41 -18.85
CA GLY A 93 -17.54 14.45 -18.51
C GLY A 93 -16.10 14.92 -18.76
N THR A 94 -15.91 16.14 -19.27
CA THR A 94 -14.60 16.80 -19.40
C THR A 94 -14.00 17.12 -18.04
N VAL A 95 -12.68 16.95 -17.92
CA VAL A 95 -11.93 17.34 -16.72
C VAL A 95 -11.84 18.88 -16.66
N LEU A 96 -12.27 19.47 -15.55
CA LEU A 96 -12.24 20.91 -15.34
C LEU A 96 -10.93 21.32 -14.66
N GLU A 97 -9.96 21.83 -15.41
CA GLU A 97 -8.79 22.47 -14.79
C GLU A 97 -9.22 23.73 -14.01
N GLY A 98 -8.89 23.78 -12.71
CA GLY A 98 -9.15 24.95 -11.86
C GLY A 98 -10.46 24.93 -11.08
N GLY A 99 -11.20 23.83 -11.11
CA GLY A 99 -12.30 23.57 -10.16
C GLY A 99 -11.79 23.42 -8.71
N ARG A 100 -12.70 23.35 -7.73
CA ARG A 100 -12.32 22.96 -6.35
C ARG A 100 -11.97 21.47 -6.32
N HIS A 101 -10.83 21.09 -6.90
CA HIS A 101 -10.31 19.73 -6.83
C HIS A 101 -10.17 19.32 -5.37
N GLU A 102 -10.85 18.25 -4.98
CA GLU A 102 -10.59 17.65 -3.67
C GLU A 102 -9.35 16.77 -3.78
N VAL A 103 -8.21 17.24 -3.25
CA VAL A 103 -6.97 16.47 -3.21
C VAL A 103 -7.21 15.11 -2.54
N PRO A 104 -6.83 13.98 -3.17
CA PRO A 104 -7.11 12.65 -2.62
C PRO A 104 -6.42 12.42 -1.26
N ASP A 105 -7.20 12.06 -0.23
CA ASP A 105 -6.66 11.68 1.08
C ASP A 105 -6.17 10.22 1.09
N VAL A 106 -5.08 9.97 0.36
CA VAL A 106 -4.38 8.67 0.37
C VAL A 106 -3.84 8.35 1.77
N ARG A 107 -3.52 9.37 2.58
CA ARG A 107 -3.08 9.16 3.97
C ARG A 107 -4.19 8.50 4.81
N ALA A 108 -5.46 8.87 4.62
CA ALA A 108 -6.59 8.19 5.27
C ALA A 108 -6.70 6.73 4.86
N VAL A 109 -6.50 6.43 3.58
CA VAL A 109 -6.52 5.05 3.06
C VAL A 109 -5.46 4.22 3.78
N LEU A 110 -4.23 4.71 3.84
CA LEU A 110 -3.13 4.01 4.53
C LEU A 110 -3.42 3.81 6.03
N ARG A 111 -3.95 4.84 6.71
CA ARG A 111 -4.35 4.72 8.13
C ARG A 111 -5.43 3.65 8.33
N ARG A 112 -6.41 3.54 7.43
CA ARG A 112 -7.48 2.53 7.50
C ARG A 112 -6.94 1.13 7.22
N GLN A 113 -6.09 0.96 6.21
CA GLN A 113 -5.44 -0.31 5.90
C GLN A 113 -4.57 -0.81 7.06
N GLY A 114 -3.81 0.09 7.70
CA GLY A 114 -3.02 -0.24 8.89
C GLY A 114 -3.85 -0.63 10.11
N ARG A 115 -5.11 -0.18 10.23
CA ARG A 115 -6.03 -0.64 11.28
C ARG A 115 -6.67 -1.99 10.96
N ALA A 116 -7.03 -2.21 9.69
CA ALA A 116 -7.68 -3.44 9.23
C ALA A 116 -6.73 -4.65 9.24
N GLY A 117 -5.43 -4.43 9.00
CA GLY A 117 -4.42 -5.50 9.04
C GLY A 117 -3.87 -5.81 10.45
N ARG A 118 -4.27 -5.08 11.49
CA ARG A 118 -3.94 -5.46 12.88
C ARG A 118 -4.86 -6.61 13.31
N PRO A 119 -4.34 -7.74 13.82
CA PRO A 119 -5.20 -8.78 14.37
C PRO A 119 -6.05 -8.20 15.50
N GLN A 120 -7.37 -8.35 15.37
CA GLN A 120 -8.33 -7.94 16.39
C GLN A 120 -8.15 -8.82 17.63
N GLY A 121 -7.28 -8.41 18.57
CA GLY A 121 -7.01 -9.24 19.75
C GLY A 121 -6.12 -8.66 20.85
N MET A 122 -5.24 -7.69 20.56
CA MET A 122 -4.43 -7.06 21.61
C MET A 122 -5.15 -5.83 22.18
N ARG A 123 -6.14 -6.08 23.06
CA ARG A 123 -6.49 -5.10 24.08
C ARG A 123 -5.29 -4.99 25.01
N THR A 124 -4.74 -3.78 25.16
CA THR A 124 -3.65 -3.51 26.11
C THR A 124 -4.14 -3.88 27.51
N VAL A 125 -3.69 -5.02 28.04
CA VAL A 125 -3.88 -5.34 29.45
C VAL A 125 -3.03 -4.32 30.21
N LYS A 126 -3.69 -3.38 30.92
CA LYS A 126 -3.01 -2.50 31.87
C LYS A 126 -2.25 -3.41 32.84
N ARG A 127 -0.92 -3.31 32.82
CA ARG A 127 -0.03 -4.03 33.74
C ARG A 127 -0.23 -3.42 35.13
N GLU A 128 -1.19 -3.97 35.88
CA GLU A 128 -1.42 -3.59 37.26
C GLU A 128 -0.20 -4.04 38.07
N LYS A 129 0.47 -3.06 38.70
CA LYS A 129 1.70 -3.29 39.47
C LYS A 129 1.33 -4.05 40.75
N SER A 130 1.53 -5.37 40.77
CA SER A 130 1.49 -6.16 42.00
C SER A 130 2.54 -5.65 42.98
N ARG A 131 2.07 -5.10 44.11
CA ARG A 131 2.88 -4.76 45.29
C ARG A 131 3.43 -6.05 45.91
N PRO A 132 4.70 -6.11 46.36
CA PRO A 132 5.22 -7.29 47.04
C PRO A 132 4.67 -7.36 48.47
N GLY A 133 3.86 -8.38 48.73
CA GLY A 133 3.33 -8.72 50.05
C GLY A 133 4.42 -9.28 50.97
N ARG A 134 4.44 -8.73 52.18
CA ARG A 134 5.30 -8.98 53.35
C ARG A 134 5.79 -10.42 53.56
N ARG A 135 7.08 -10.51 53.92
CA ARG A 135 7.79 -11.67 54.47
C ARG A 135 7.07 -12.23 55.71
N GLY A 136 6.65 -13.50 55.65
CA GLY A 136 6.24 -14.28 56.82
C GLY A 136 7.47 -14.89 57.50
N ARG A 137 7.61 -14.63 58.80
CA ARG A 137 8.61 -15.23 59.68
C ARG A 137 8.30 -16.71 59.90
N CYS A 138 9.30 -17.58 59.80
CA CYS A 138 9.27 -18.90 60.42
C CYS A 138 9.97 -18.81 61.78
N SER A 139 9.18 -18.97 62.84
CA SER A 139 9.62 -19.28 64.21
C SER A 139 9.30 -20.77 64.41
N SER A 140 10.31 -21.63 64.44
CA SER A 140 10.75 -22.42 65.60
C SER A 140 9.82 -23.57 66.02
N HIS A 141 10.33 -24.80 66.13
CA HIS A 141 10.51 -25.52 67.41
C HIS A 141 10.91 -27.01 67.18
N ARG A 142 12.02 -27.37 67.85
CA ARG A 142 12.45 -28.68 68.41
C ARG A 142 12.52 -29.91 67.53
#